data_AF-A0A1B8TPF5-F1
#
_entry.id   AF-A0A1B8TPF5-F1
#
_cell.length_a   1.000
_cell.length_b   1.000
_cell.length_c   1.000
_cell.angle_alpha   90.00
_cell.angle_beta   90.00
_cell.angle_gamma   90.00
#
_symmetry.space_group_name_H-M   'P 1'
#
loop_
_entity.id
_entity.type
_entity.pdbx_description
1 polymer ?
#
loop_
_entity_poly.entity_id
_entity_poly.type
_entity_poly.pdbx_seq_one_letter_code
_entity_poly.pdbx_strand_id
1 'polypeptide(L)'
;MSIIFLTEQLNNMENPKRENRQRVADIVLKNQNLFKDLVTITFKVDDKISIKAAWILEWICTHHHLNLIIPHLDEFTKNIAHLTFDSAIRPCAKICEHLANAYYSKKANEVKTHLTDNHINTIIETGFDWLITPQKIAVRAYTMNTLYFFGLEKDWVHPELKHLIETKIIHESKGCKARGKFILALMAKRAK
;
A
#
# COMPACT_ATOMS: atom_id res chain seq x y z
N MET A 1 0.77 13.18 23.94
CA MET A 1 1.69 12.14 23.43
C MET A 1 2.26 12.64 22.11
N SER A 2 3.57 12.58 21.91
CA SER A 2 4.28 13.26 20.82
C SER A 2 5.00 12.27 19.88
N ILE A 3 5.44 12.76 18.72
CA ILE A 3 6.27 12.04 17.75
C ILE A 3 7.52 11.40 18.39
N ILE A 4 8.09 12.03 19.43
CA ILE A 4 9.24 11.52 20.19
C ILE A 4 8.87 10.22 20.90
N PHE A 5 7.72 10.22 21.58
CA PHE A 5 7.22 9.02 22.27
C PHE A 5 6.94 7.88 21.28
N LEU A 6 6.30 8.17 20.14
CA LEU A 6 6.06 7.13 19.13
C LEU A 6 7.38 6.56 18.57
N THR A 7 8.36 7.43 18.32
CA THR A 7 9.69 7.02 17.85
C THR A 7 10.36 6.08 18.85
N GLU A 8 10.27 6.36 20.15
CA GLU A 8 10.75 5.46 21.21
C GLU A 8 10.05 4.10 21.16
N GLN A 9 8.72 4.08 21.02
CA GLN A 9 7.96 2.83 20.96
C GLN A 9 8.31 1.97 19.74
N LEU A 10 8.56 2.61 18.59
CA LEU A 10 9.04 1.97 17.37
C LEU A 10 10.47 1.42 17.56
N ASN A 11 11.36 2.18 18.20
CA ASN A 11 12.72 1.71 18.50
C ASN A 11 12.71 0.46 19.39
N ASN A 12 11.80 0.42 20.37
CA ASN A 12 11.59 -0.72 21.26
C ASN A 12 10.92 -1.95 20.58
N MET A 13 10.66 -1.91 19.28
CA MET A 13 10.28 -3.12 18.53
C MET A 13 11.53 -3.87 18.08
N GLU A 14 11.75 -5.07 18.62
CA GLU A 14 12.87 -5.92 18.24
C GLU A 14 12.73 -6.51 16.84
N ASN A 15 11.50 -6.88 16.45
CA ASN A 15 11.21 -7.60 15.22
C ASN A 15 9.74 -7.38 14.78
N PRO A 16 9.37 -7.68 13.52
CA PRO A 16 8.01 -7.50 13.01
C PRO A 16 7.01 -8.59 13.46
N LYS A 17 7.29 -9.33 14.54
CA LYS A 17 6.32 -10.32 15.06
C LYS A 17 4.99 -9.66 15.42
N ARG A 18 3.92 -10.46 15.39
CA ARG A 18 2.55 -10.01 15.67
C ARG A 18 2.44 -9.27 16.99
N GLU A 19 3.03 -9.80 18.07
CA GLU A 19 2.97 -9.18 19.40
C GLU A 19 3.56 -7.76 19.41
N ASN A 20 4.73 -7.57 18.79
CA ASN A 20 5.38 -6.26 18.70
C ASN A 20 4.57 -5.26 17.87
N ARG A 21 4.03 -5.70 16.73
CA ARG A 21 3.17 -4.86 15.89
C ARG A 21 1.88 -4.49 16.59
N GLN A 22 1.24 -5.45 17.26
CA GLN A 22 0.00 -5.22 17.98
C GLN A 22 0.21 -4.25 19.15
N ARG A 23 1.28 -4.43 19.94
CA ARG A 23 1.60 -3.54 21.06
C ARG A 23 1.69 -2.07 20.64
N VAL A 24 2.44 -1.78 19.56
CA VAL A 24 2.60 -0.39 19.10
C VAL A 24 1.34 0.12 18.39
N ALA A 25 0.64 -0.75 17.66
CA ALA A 25 -0.66 -0.40 17.08
C ALA A 25 -1.68 0.00 18.15
N ASP A 26 -1.77 -0.74 19.27
CA ASP A 26 -2.68 -0.41 20.38
C ASP A 26 -2.38 0.96 21.00
N ILE A 27 -1.10 1.35 21.04
CA ILE A 27 -0.69 2.68 21.51
C ILE A 27 -1.19 3.77 20.55
N VAL A 28 -1.02 3.57 19.23
CA VAL A 28 -1.47 4.51 18.21
C VAL A 28 -3.00 4.60 18.16
N LEU A 29 -3.70 3.47 18.26
CA LEU A 29 -5.16 3.38 18.22
C LEU A 29 -5.83 4.11 19.40
N LYS A 30 -5.16 4.25 20.54
CA LYS A 30 -5.64 5.01 21.69
C LYS A 30 -5.53 6.54 21.52
N ASN A 31 -4.81 7.02 20.50
CA ASN A 31 -4.59 8.44 20.29
C ASN A 31 -4.42 8.79 18.80
N GLN A 32 -5.44 9.40 18.21
CA GLN A 32 -5.44 9.79 16.79
C GLN A 32 -4.27 10.71 16.40
N ASN A 33 -3.77 11.56 17.31
CA ASN A 33 -2.60 12.40 17.01
C ASN A 33 -1.34 11.58 16.72
N LEU A 34 -1.21 10.39 17.34
CA LEU A 34 -0.11 9.48 17.06
C LEU A 34 -0.24 8.82 15.69
N PHE A 35 -1.45 8.71 15.13
CA PHE A 35 -1.62 8.18 13.78
C PHE A 35 -1.04 9.16 12.76
N LYS A 36 -1.26 10.47 12.94
CA LYS A 36 -0.60 11.50 12.13
C LYS A 36 0.92 11.38 12.23
N ASP A 37 1.46 11.32 13.44
CA ASP A 37 2.89 11.15 13.67
C ASP A 37 3.43 9.86 13.02
N LEU A 38 2.66 8.78 13.05
CA LEU A 38 3.01 7.52 12.41
C LEU A 38 3.15 7.67 10.89
N VAL A 39 2.18 8.31 10.23
CA VAL A 39 2.24 8.60 8.79
C VAL A 39 3.47 9.45 8.47
N THR A 40 3.72 10.51 9.24
CA THR A 40 4.89 11.37 9.05
C THR A 40 6.20 10.59 9.19
N ILE A 41 6.32 9.69 10.17
CA ILE A 41 7.53 8.86 10.35
C ILE A 41 7.68 7.83 9.21
N THR A 42 6.59 7.28 8.68
CA THR A 42 6.61 6.33 7.55
C THR A 42 7.31 6.89 6.32
N PHE A 43 7.27 8.20 6.11
CA PHE A 43 7.87 8.86 4.94
C PHE A 43 9.21 9.56 5.23
N LYS A 44 9.87 9.25 6.35
CA LYS A 44 11.30 9.59 6.57
C LYS A 44 12.20 8.64 5.78
N VAL A 45 12.30 8.85 4.47
CA VAL A 45 12.90 7.92 3.50
C VAL A 45 14.39 7.64 3.69
N ASP A 46 15.08 8.46 4.48
CA ASP A 46 16.49 8.35 4.84
C ASP A 46 16.73 7.72 6.22
N ASP A 47 15.68 7.52 7.02
CA ASP A 47 15.75 6.97 8.37
C ASP A 47 15.15 5.56 8.42
N LYS A 48 15.92 4.58 8.92
CA LYS A 48 15.47 3.18 9.07
C LYS A 48 14.26 3.02 10.00
N ILE A 49 13.96 4.01 10.84
CA ILE A 49 12.74 4.01 11.67
C ILE A 49 11.47 3.96 10.81
N SER A 50 11.51 4.53 9.60
CA SER A 50 10.39 4.52 8.64
C SER A 50 9.93 3.12 8.29
N ILE A 51 10.85 2.13 8.29
CA ILE A 51 10.52 0.72 8.05
C ILE A 51 9.58 0.19 9.14
N LYS A 52 9.90 0.47 10.41
CA LYS A 52 9.07 0.03 11.54
C LYS A 52 7.73 0.77 11.54
N ALA A 53 7.74 2.07 11.25
CA ALA A 53 6.53 2.86 11.10
C ALA A 53 5.62 2.31 9.99
N ALA A 54 6.17 2.00 8.82
CA ALA A 54 5.44 1.38 7.71
C ALA A 54 4.80 0.03 8.09
N TRP A 55 5.49 -0.80 8.90
CA TRP A 55 4.91 -2.04 9.41
C TRP A 55 3.71 -1.80 10.34
N ILE A 56 3.78 -0.79 11.21
CA ILE A 56 2.66 -0.45 12.11
C ILE A 56 1.51 0.18 11.34
N LEU A 57 1.80 1.07 10.39
CA LEU A 57 0.78 1.70 9.56
C LEU A 57 0.00 0.64 8.76
N GLU A 58 0.72 -0.29 8.11
CA GLU A 58 0.09 -1.41 7.42
C GLU A 58 -0.70 -2.29 8.39
N TRP A 59 -0.14 -2.62 9.56
CA TRP A 59 -0.84 -3.45 10.55
C TRP A 59 -2.18 -2.84 10.96
N ILE A 60 -2.22 -1.53 11.23
CA ILE A 60 -3.45 -0.82 11.58
C ILE A 60 -4.44 -0.84 10.41
N CYS A 61 -3.97 -0.51 9.19
CA CYS A 61 -4.82 -0.43 8.01
C CYS A 61 -5.40 -1.80 7.59
N THR A 62 -4.70 -2.90 7.85
CA THR A 62 -5.10 -4.24 7.37
C THR A 62 -5.77 -5.12 8.43
N HIS A 63 -5.53 -4.88 9.73
CA HIS A 63 -6.09 -5.71 10.81
C HIS A 63 -7.04 -4.97 11.75
N HIS A 64 -7.08 -3.63 11.70
CA HIS A 64 -7.92 -2.82 12.60
C HIS A 64 -8.92 -1.98 11.80
N HIS A 65 -8.53 -0.76 11.41
CA HIS A 65 -9.42 0.20 10.79
C HIS A 65 -8.71 0.91 9.64
N LEU A 66 -9.07 0.55 8.40
CA LEU A 66 -8.56 1.23 7.21
C LEU A 66 -8.91 2.72 7.20
N ASN A 67 -10.07 3.10 7.74
CA ASN A 67 -10.56 4.48 7.72
C ASN A 67 -9.64 5.47 8.47
N LEU A 68 -8.76 5.01 9.37
CA LEU A 68 -7.83 5.90 10.05
C LEU A 68 -6.85 6.60 9.11
N ILE A 69 -6.60 6.03 7.92
CA ILE A 69 -5.76 6.68 6.91
C ILE A 69 -6.47 7.81 6.15
N ILE A 70 -7.80 7.90 6.23
CA ILE A 70 -8.59 8.85 5.42
C ILE A 70 -8.15 10.31 5.60
N PRO A 71 -7.95 10.82 6.84
CA PRO A 71 -7.47 12.19 7.03
C PRO A 71 -6.04 12.44 6.52
N HIS A 72 -5.32 11.37 6.15
CA HIS A 72 -3.91 11.38 5.77
C HIS A 72 -3.68 10.91 4.33
N LEU A 73 -4.73 10.72 3.53
CA LEU A 73 -4.61 10.24 2.15
C LEU A 73 -3.74 11.15 1.28
N ASP A 74 -3.83 12.47 1.46
CA ASP A 74 -2.99 13.42 0.75
C ASP A 74 -1.50 13.22 1.08
N GLU A 75 -1.16 13.13 2.35
CA GLU A 75 0.23 12.92 2.80
C GLU A 75 0.73 11.54 2.35
N PHE A 76 -0.10 10.51 2.47
CA PHE A 76 0.23 9.16 2.04
C PHE A 76 0.52 9.11 0.54
N THR A 77 -0.43 9.52 -0.29
CA THR A 77 -0.31 9.38 -1.75
C THR A 77 0.80 10.25 -2.32
N LYS A 78 1.01 11.47 -1.81
CA LYS A 78 2.11 12.35 -2.27
C LYS A 78 3.50 11.77 -1.99
N ASN A 79 3.66 10.97 -0.94
CA ASN A 79 4.99 10.52 -0.49
C ASN A 79 5.32 9.05 -0.82
N ILE A 80 4.35 8.21 -1.19
CA ILE A 80 4.62 6.78 -1.49
C ILE A 80 5.60 6.57 -2.65
N ALA A 81 5.64 7.48 -3.63
CA ALA A 81 6.60 7.43 -4.75
C ALA A 81 8.06 7.61 -4.30
N HIS A 82 8.29 8.22 -3.13
CA HIS A 82 9.62 8.53 -2.62
C HIS A 82 10.21 7.41 -1.75
N LEU A 83 9.46 6.36 -1.46
CA LEU A 83 9.93 5.25 -0.63
C LEU A 83 11.09 4.50 -1.30
N THR A 84 12.20 4.35 -0.58
CA THR A 84 13.43 3.69 -1.06
C THR A 84 13.67 2.34 -0.41
N PHE A 85 13.27 2.15 0.85
CA PHE A 85 13.45 0.89 1.55
C PHE A 85 12.41 -0.15 1.11
N ASP A 86 12.84 -1.27 0.52
CA ASP A 86 11.99 -2.43 0.18
C ASP A 86 11.04 -2.83 1.32
N SER A 87 11.55 -2.80 2.56
CA SER A 87 10.82 -3.17 3.78
C SER A 87 9.73 -2.17 4.17
N ALA A 88 9.74 -0.95 3.61
CA ALA A 88 8.70 0.08 3.74
C ALA A 88 7.77 0.13 2.51
N ILE A 89 8.31 -0.12 1.30
CA ILE A 89 7.53 -0.20 0.05
C ILE A 89 6.48 -1.31 0.15
N ARG A 90 6.84 -2.52 0.57
CA ARG A 90 5.89 -3.65 0.64
C ARG A 90 4.67 -3.37 1.53
N PRO A 91 4.83 -2.88 2.78
CA PRO A 91 3.68 -2.45 3.59
C PRO A 91 2.78 -1.42 2.89
N CYS A 92 3.37 -0.39 2.27
CA CYS A 92 2.61 0.67 1.61
C CYS A 92 1.88 0.16 0.36
N ALA A 93 2.51 -0.70 -0.45
CA ALA A 93 1.85 -1.37 -1.58
C ALA A 93 0.63 -2.18 -1.14
N LYS A 94 0.71 -2.85 0.02
CA LYS A 94 -0.42 -3.58 0.60
C LYS A 94 -1.54 -2.64 1.08
N ILE A 95 -1.19 -1.48 1.65
CA ILE A 95 -2.19 -0.45 1.99
C ILE A 95 -2.92 0.02 0.72
N CYS A 96 -2.19 0.30 -0.38
CA CYS A 96 -2.78 0.66 -1.66
C CYS A 96 -3.77 -0.41 -2.16
N GLU A 97 -3.43 -1.69 -2.01
CA GLU A 97 -4.34 -2.80 -2.36
C GLU A 97 -5.60 -2.79 -1.50
N HIS A 98 -5.48 -2.54 -0.20
CA HIS A 98 -6.64 -2.44 0.71
C HIS A 98 -7.54 -1.24 0.37
N LEU A 99 -6.95 -0.09 0.03
CA LEU A 99 -7.69 1.09 -0.44
C LEU A 99 -8.46 0.79 -1.73
N ALA A 100 -7.82 0.16 -2.72
CA ALA A 100 -8.46 -0.22 -3.97
C ALA A 100 -9.61 -1.21 -3.74
N ASN A 101 -9.38 -2.26 -2.94
CA ASN A 101 -10.45 -3.22 -2.59
C ASN A 101 -11.64 -2.54 -1.89
N ALA A 102 -11.39 -1.61 -0.96
CA ALA A 102 -12.46 -0.87 -0.28
C ALA A 102 -13.22 0.03 -1.27
N TYR A 103 -12.52 0.71 -2.17
CA TYR A 103 -13.11 1.55 -3.20
C TYR A 103 -14.05 0.76 -4.15
N TYR A 104 -13.69 -0.48 -4.53
CA TYR A 104 -14.54 -1.34 -5.37
C TYR A 104 -15.44 -2.32 -4.61
N SER A 105 -15.46 -2.26 -3.28
CA SER A 105 -16.34 -3.10 -2.47
C SER A 105 -17.81 -2.87 -2.86
N LYS A 106 -18.64 -3.91 -2.78
CA LYS A 106 -20.09 -3.74 -2.97
C LYS A 106 -20.74 -2.97 -1.82
N LYS A 107 -20.10 -2.94 -0.65
CA LYS A 107 -20.61 -2.25 0.54
C LYS A 107 -20.16 -0.79 0.52
N ALA A 108 -21.08 0.12 0.80
CA ALA A 108 -20.74 1.51 1.08
C ALA A 108 -19.75 1.59 2.25
N ASN A 109 -18.75 2.47 2.12
CA ASN A 109 -17.72 2.67 3.13
C ASN A 109 -17.07 4.05 2.91
N GLU A 110 -16.40 4.57 3.93
CA GLU A 110 -15.81 5.91 3.91
C GLU A 110 -14.69 6.06 2.88
N VAL A 111 -13.94 4.99 2.58
CA VAL A 111 -12.88 5.03 1.56
C VAL A 111 -13.47 5.43 0.20
N LYS A 112 -14.62 4.89 -0.20
CA LYS A 112 -15.29 5.29 -1.46
C LYS A 112 -15.62 6.77 -1.52
N THR A 113 -16.00 7.35 -0.39
CA THR A 113 -16.41 8.76 -0.30
C THR A 113 -15.22 9.71 -0.31
N HIS A 114 -14.08 9.27 0.24
CA HIS A 114 -12.93 10.14 0.48
C HIS A 114 -11.75 9.94 -0.48
N LEU A 115 -11.65 8.79 -1.16
CA LEU A 115 -10.62 8.57 -2.17
C LEU A 115 -10.94 9.43 -3.39
N THR A 116 -10.07 10.38 -3.70
CA THR A 116 -10.24 11.29 -4.84
C THR A 116 -9.57 10.72 -6.10
N ASP A 117 -9.95 11.24 -7.27
CA ASP A 117 -9.26 10.94 -8.52
C ASP A 117 -7.75 11.25 -8.45
N ASN A 118 -7.36 12.32 -7.76
CA ASN A 118 -5.96 12.66 -7.57
C ASN A 118 -5.22 11.56 -6.77
N HIS A 119 -5.80 11.09 -5.66
CA HIS A 119 -5.24 9.98 -4.89
C HIS A 119 -5.08 8.72 -5.74
N ILE A 120 -6.12 8.39 -6.51
CA ILE A 120 -6.13 7.21 -7.38
C ILE A 120 -5.03 7.32 -8.45
N ASN A 121 -4.93 8.46 -9.14
CA ASN A 121 -3.91 8.69 -10.17
C ASN A 121 -2.49 8.56 -9.60
N THR A 122 -2.22 9.17 -8.44
CA THR A 122 -0.88 9.06 -7.82
C THR A 122 -0.56 7.63 -7.38
N ILE A 123 -1.54 6.86 -6.88
CA ILE A 123 -1.35 5.43 -6.57
C ILE A 123 -1.08 4.61 -7.84
N ILE A 124 -1.77 4.93 -8.94
CA ILE A 124 -1.56 4.26 -10.24
C ILE A 124 -0.14 4.53 -10.75
N GLU A 125 0.27 5.80 -10.82
CA GLU A 125 1.59 6.23 -11.30
C GLU A 125 2.71 5.56 -10.48
N THR A 126 2.63 5.68 -9.15
CA THR A 126 3.57 5.02 -8.22
C THR A 126 3.57 3.50 -8.43
N GLY A 127 2.40 2.90 -8.68
CA GLY A 127 2.26 1.48 -8.95
C GLY A 127 3.02 1.06 -10.21
N PHE A 128 2.90 1.81 -11.30
CA PHE A 128 3.66 1.53 -12.52
C PHE A 128 5.17 1.72 -12.31
N ASP A 129 5.59 2.76 -11.61
CA ASP A 129 7.01 2.97 -11.24
C ASP A 129 7.58 1.77 -10.46
N TRP A 130 6.83 1.24 -9.51
CA TRP A 130 7.20 0.01 -8.80
C TRP A 130 7.23 -1.20 -9.73
N LEU A 131 6.33 -1.33 -10.70
CA LEU A 131 6.34 -2.49 -11.60
C LEU A 131 7.47 -2.43 -12.64
N ILE A 132 7.93 -1.25 -13.06
CA ILE A 132 9.03 -1.12 -14.02
C ILE A 132 10.41 -1.21 -13.36
N THR A 133 10.52 -1.01 -12.04
CA THR A 133 11.77 -1.16 -11.26
C THR A 133 11.93 -2.57 -10.67
N PRO A 134 13.15 -2.98 -10.25
CA PRO A 134 13.34 -4.22 -9.50
C PRO A 134 12.60 -4.17 -8.16
N GLN A 135 11.65 -5.08 -7.96
CA GLN A 135 10.86 -5.15 -6.73
C GLN A 135 10.69 -6.58 -6.23
N LYS A 136 10.46 -6.73 -4.92
CA LYS A 136 10.13 -8.03 -4.33
C LYS A 136 8.77 -8.53 -4.87
N ILE A 137 8.63 -9.85 -4.97
CA ILE A 137 7.41 -10.51 -5.49
C ILE A 137 6.14 -10.00 -4.80
N ALA A 138 6.16 -9.80 -3.48
CA ALA A 138 5.02 -9.30 -2.73
C ALA A 138 4.59 -7.88 -3.15
N VAL A 139 5.54 -6.97 -3.37
CA VAL A 139 5.26 -5.60 -3.86
C VAL A 139 4.51 -5.71 -5.18
N ARG A 140 5.06 -6.44 -6.15
CA ARG A 140 4.42 -6.65 -7.45
C ARG A 140 3.02 -7.23 -7.34
N ALA A 141 2.83 -8.20 -6.45
CA ALA A 141 1.55 -8.88 -6.30
C ALA A 141 0.43 -7.95 -5.78
N TYR A 142 0.75 -7.10 -4.80
CA TYR A 142 -0.17 -6.08 -4.30
C TYR A 142 -0.41 -5.01 -5.35
N THR A 143 0.65 -4.49 -5.96
CA THR A 143 0.57 -3.45 -6.98
C THR A 143 -0.26 -3.86 -8.20
N MET A 144 -0.05 -5.06 -8.74
CA MET A 144 -0.86 -5.53 -9.88
C MET A 144 -2.35 -5.65 -9.52
N ASN A 145 -2.68 -6.00 -8.27
CA ASN A 145 -4.08 -6.07 -7.85
C ASN A 145 -4.69 -4.68 -7.69
N THR A 146 -3.95 -3.75 -7.09
CA THR A 146 -4.32 -2.33 -7.01
C THR A 146 -4.60 -1.76 -8.40
N LEU A 147 -3.69 -1.94 -9.35
CA LEU A 147 -3.82 -1.45 -10.72
C LEU A 147 -4.93 -2.15 -11.49
N TYR A 148 -5.18 -3.45 -11.25
CA TYR A 148 -6.34 -4.12 -11.81
C TYR A 148 -7.64 -3.45 -11.37
N PHE A 149 -7.77 -3.14 -10.07
CA PHE A 149 -8.94 -2.43 -9.57
C PHE A 149 -9.04 -1.03 -10.15
N PHE A 150 -8.01 -0.20 -10.05
CA PHE A 150 -8.12 1.18 -10.54
C PHE A 150 -8.22 1.31 -12.06
N GLY A 151 -7.74 0.33 -12.83
CA GLY A 151 -7.98 0.30 -14.28
C GLY A 151 -9.42 -0.01 -14.69
N LEU A 152 -10.33 -0.22 -13.75
CA LEU A 152 -11.76 -0.25 -14.00
C LEU A 152 -12.35 1.15 -14.24
N GLU A 153 -11.67 2.20 -13.79
CA GLU A 153 -12.10 3.61 -13.93
C GLU A 153 -11.20 4.38 -14.91
N LYS A 154 -9.99 3.86 -15.19
CA LYS A 154 -9.00 4.50 -16.04
C LYS A 154 -8.64 3.56 -17.20
N ASP A 155 -9.23 3.81 -18.37
CA ASP A 155 -9.18 2.92 -19.54
C ASP A 155 -7.76 2.56 -20.00
N TRP A 156 -6.77 3.43 -19.76
CA TRP A 156 -5.39 3.21 -20.17
C TRP A 156 -4.62 2.22 -19.27
N VAL A 157 -5.09 2.00 -18.03
CA VAL A 157 -4.35 1.22 -17.02
C VAL A 157 -4.35 -0.27 -17.34
N HIS A 158 -5.46 -0.84 -17.78
CA HIS A 158 -5.52 -2.27 -18.12
C HIS A 158 -4.65 -2.66 -19.32
N PRO A 159 -4.68 -1.91 -20.45
CA PRO A 159 -3.75 -2.13 -21.56
C PRO A 159 -2.28 -2.09 -21.12
N GLU A 160 -1.89 -1.08 -20.35
CA GLU A 160 -0.51 -0.91 -19.89
C GLU A 160 -0.09 -2.02 -18.92
N LEU A 161 -0.95 -2.33 -17.94
CA LEU A 161 -0.70 -3.41 -16.98
C LEU A 161 -0.59 -4.76 -17.68
N LYS A 162 -1.46 -5.03 -18.65
CA LYS A 162 -1.39 -6.26 -19.45
C LYS A 162 -0.06 -6.34 -20.19
N HIS A 163 0.34 -5.27 -20.88
CA HIS A 163 1.61 -5.22 -21.61
C HIS A 163 2.80 -5.53 -20.70
N LEU A 164 2.88 -4.88 -19.54
CA LEU A 164 3.97 -5.08 -18.58
C LEU A 164 3.99 -6.50 -17.99
N ILE A 165 2.80 -7.08 -17.74
CA ILE A 165 2.69 -8.45 -17.27
C ILE A 165 3.24 -9.43 -18.32
N GLU A 166 2.78 -9.32 -19.56
CA GLU A 166 3.09 -10.25 -20.64
C GLU A 166 4.55 -10.16 -21.10
N THR A 167 5.13 -8.96 -21.10
CA THR A 167 6.50 -8.74 -21.62
C THR A 167 7.58 -8.91 -20.57
N LYS A 168 7.29 -8.65 -19.29
CA LYS A 168 8.31 -8.60 -18.23
C LYS A 168 7.97 -9.46 -17.03
N ILE A 169 6.85 -9.19 -16.34
CA ILE A 169 6.60 -9.74 -15.00
C ILE A 169 6.48 -11.28 -15.02
N ILE A 170 5.85 -11.87 -16.05
CA ILE A 170 5.71 -13.33 -16.12
C ILE A 170 7.03 -14.09 -16.34
N HIS A 171 8.10 -13.37 -16.70
CA HIS A 171 9.42 -13.94 -16.96
C HIS A 171 10.37 -13.83 -15.76
N GLU A 172 10.01 -13.12 -14.70
CA GLU A 172 10.92 -12.86 -13.57
C GLU A 172 11.03 -14.03 -12.58
N SER A 173 9.89 -14.60 -12.16
CA SER A 173 9.86 -15.70 -11.19
C SER A 173 8.59 -16.53 -11.32
N LYS A 174 8.58 -17.75 -10.75
CA LYS A 174 7.37 -18.59 -10.71
C LYS A 174 6.21 -17.88 -10.00
N GLY A 175 6.50 -17.14 -8.92
CA GLY A 175 5.52 -16.37 -8.17
C GLY A 175 4.95 -15.20 -8.98
N CYS A 176 5.83 -14.42 -9.63
CA CYS A 176 5.42 -13.33 -10.53
C CYS A 176 4.57 -13.85 -11.70
N LYS A 177 4.97 -14.97 -12.32
CA LYS A 177 4.23 -15.63 -13.40
C LYS A 177 2.83 -16.07 -12.97
N ALA A 178 2.71 -16.74 -11.82
CA ALA A 178 1.43 -17.19 -11.30
C ALA A 178 0.49 -16.00 -11.04
N ARG A 179 1.01 -14.94 -10.40
CA ARG A 179 0.22 -13.76 -10.08
C ARG A 179 -0.16 -12.94 -11.32
N GLY A 180 0.77 -12.75 -12.26
CA GLY A 180 0.50 -12.07 -13.52
C GLY A 180 -0.60 -12.77 -14.33
N LYS A 181 -0.52 -14.10 -14.47
CA LYS A 181 -1.58 -14.89 -15.13
C LYS A 181 -2.94 -14.77 -14.44
N PHE A 182 -2.95 -14.73 -13.10
CA PHE A 182 -4.18 -14.53 -12.34
C PHE A 182 -4.84 -13.18 -12.68
N ILE A 183 -4.05 -12.09 -12.73
CA ILE A 183 -4.56 -10.75 -13.07
C ILE A 183 -5.07 -10.68 -14.51
N LEU A 184 -4.32 -11.25 -15.48
CA LEU A 184 -4.78 -11.34 -16.87
C LEU A 184 -6.10 -12.11 -17.00
N ALA A 185 -6.28 -13.18 -16.22
CA ALA A 185 -7.52 -13.95 -16.20
C ALA A 185 -8.69 -13.14 -15.61
N LEU A 186 -8.46 -12.29 -14.61
CA LEU A 186 -9.49 -11.40 -14.07
C LEU A 186 -9.94 -10.37 -15.12
N MET A 187 -9.00 -9.75 -15.83
CA MET A 187 -9.30 -8.81 -16.93
C MET A 187 -10.13 -9.50 -18.03
N ALA A 188 -9.71 -10.68 -18.47
CA ALA A 188 -10.40 -11.42 -19.54
C ALA A 188 -11.82 -11.88 -19.16
N LYS A 189 -12.07 -12.20 -17.88
CA LYS A 189 -13.41 -12.57 -17.41
C LYS A 189 -14.40 -11.41 -17.43
N ARG A 190 -13.91 -10.17 -17.33
CA ARG A 190 -14.77 -8.97 -17.27
C ARG A 190 -15.02 -8.34 -18.64
N ALA A 191 -14.15 -8.61 -19.61
CA ALA A 191 -14.36 -8.20 -21.00
C ALA A 191 -15.43 -9.05 -21.74
N LYS A 192 -15.93 -10.12 -21.11
CA LYS A 192 -17.02 -10.96 -21.58
C LYS A 192 -18.32 -10.57 -20.89
#